data_AF-A0A6S7CSJ9-F1
#
_entry.id   AF-A0A6S7CSJ9-F1
#
_cell.length_a   1.000
_cell.length_b   1.000
_cell.length_c   1.000
_cell.angle_alpha   90.00
_cell.angle_beta   90.00
_cell.angle_gamma   90.00
#
_symmetry.space_group_name_H-M   'P 1'
#
loop_
_entity.id
_entity.type
_entity.pdbx_description
1 polymer ?
#
loop_
_entity_poly.entity_id
_entity_poly.type
_entity_poly.pdbx_seq_one_letter_code
_entity_poly.pdbx_strand_id
1 'polypeptide(L)'
;MSFRRPHVVRTRLPGRHERGHWIDGAPGPDKGILASVQPAKAGDYDQLQVHPEGRRVRAAVRIYTSADLVVAGQDWTNGDRLVWGVGPLAGEYQLVAVSPWQSGVIPHFRYLAVLLAADELQ
;
A
#
# COMPACT_ATOMS: atom_id res chain seq x y z
N MET A 1 25.98 -1.15 -0.02
CA MET A 1 25.04 -1.76 -0.98
C MET A 1 23.64 -1.67 -0.40
N SER A 2 22.67 -1.13 -1.15
CA SER A 2 21.28 -1.01 -0.70
C SER A 2 20.52 -2.27 -1.08
N PHE A 3 19.84 -2.90 -0.12
CA PHE A 3 18.94 -4.05 -0.37
C PHE A 3 17.62 -3.65 -1.06
N ARG A 4 17.43 -2.36 -1.34
CA ARG A 4 16.23 -1.81 -1.96
C ARG A 4 16.31 -1.94 -3.48
N ARG A 5 15.21 -2.37 -4.09
CA ARG A 5 15.04 -2.50 -5.55
C ARG A 5 14.07 -1.43 -6.06
N PRO A 6 14.13 -1.06 -7.34
CA PRO A 6 13.15 -0.15 -7.94
C PRO A 6 11.77 -0.81 -8.00
N HIS A 7 10.75 -0.05 -7.59
CA HIS A 7 9.34 -0.42 -7.66
C HIS A 7 8.50 0.75 -8.16
N VAL A 8 7.34 0.43 -8.74
CA VAL A 8 6.34 1.43 -9.16
C VAL A 8 5.23 1.48 -8.13
N VAL A 9 4.83 2.69 -7.77
CA VAL A 9 3.64 2.98 -6.99
C VAL A 9 2.64 3.70 -7.87
N ARG A 10 1.41 3.17 -7.94
CA ARG A 10 0.25 3.84 -8.53
C ARG A 10 -0.32 4.78 -7.48
N THR A 11 -0.34 6.07 -7.79
CA THR A 11 -0.99 7.08 -6.94
C THR A 11 -2.41 7.33 -7.44
N ARG A 12 -3.22 8.02 -6.64
CA ARG A 12 -4.56 8.48 -7.03
C ARG A 12 -4.72 9.96 -6.75
N LEU A 13 -5.54 10.60 -7.57
CA LEU A 13 -6.04 11.93 -7.27
C LEU A 13 -7.11 11.86 -6.16
N PRO A 14 -7.40 12.97 -5.47
CA PRO A 14 -8.50 13.02 -4.51
C PRO A 14 -9.84 12.69 -5.16
N GLY A 15 -10.64 11.86 -4.48
CA GLY A 15 -12.04 11.63 -4.82
C GLY A 15 -12.94 12.82 -4.46
N ARG A 16 -14.22 12.69 -4.79
CA ARG A 16 -15.23 13.72 -4.51
C ARG A 16 -16.58 13.11 -4.19
N HIS A 17 -17.39 13.85 -3.44
CA HIS A 17 -18.82 13.56 -3.36
C HIS A 17 -19.56 14.15 -4.55
N GLU A 18 -20.33 13.34 -5.25
CA GLU A 18 -21.22 13.75 -6.33
C GLU A 18 -22.61 13.16 -6.08
N ARG A 19 -23.62 14.03 -5.96
CA ARG A 19 -25.02 13.64 -5.72
C ARG A 19 -25.21 12.69 -4.52
N GLY A 20 -24.46 12.90 -3.45
CA GLY A 20 -24.53 12.07 -2.23
C GLY A 20 -23.74 10.75 -2.31
N HIS A 21 -23.12 10.43 -3.44
CA HIS A 21 -22.25 9.26 -3.60
C HIS A 21 -20.79 9.68 -3.57
N TRP A 22 -19.94 8.87 -2.94
CA TRP A 22 -18.50 9.02 -3.06
C TRP A 22 -18.03 8.49 -4.42
N ILE A 23 -17.24 9.28 -5.13
CA ILE A 23 -16.59 8.91 -6.38
C ILE A 23 -15.08 8.95 -6.15
N ASP A 24 -14.43 7.82 -6.37
CA ASP A 24 -12.98 7.71 -6.30
C ASP A 24 -12.29 8.64 -7.31
N GLY A 25 -11.12 9.15 -6.92
CA GLY A 25 -10.33 9.99 -7.81
C GLY A 25 -9.70 9.18 -8.94
N ALA A 26 -9.43 9.87 -10.06
CA ALA A 26 -8.78 9.29 -11.21
C ALA A 26 -7.34 8.83 -10.87
N PRO A 27 -6.75 7.92 -11.66
CA PRO A 27 -5.34 7.56 -11.53
C PRO A 27 -4.45 8.79 -11.53
N GLY A 28 -3.58 8.88 -10.52
CA GLY A 28 -2.54 9.89 -10.43
C GLY A 28 -1.28 9.49 -11.18
N PRO A 29 -0.24 10.33 -11.20
CA PRO A 29 1.04 9.99 -11.80
C PRO A 29 1.71 8.82 -11.05
N ASP A 30 2.30 7.90 -11.80
CA ASP A 30 3.12 6.84 -11.22
C ASP A 30 4.34 7.42 -10.49
N LYS A 31 4.70 6.80 -9.37
CA LYS A 31 5.87 7.15 -8.58
C LYS A 31 6.87 5.98 -8.55
N GLY A 32 8.08 6.23 -9.03
CA GLY A 32 9.20 5.30 -8.86
C GLY A 32 9.79 5.41 -7.46
N ILE A 33 9.92 4.29 -6.75
CA ILE A 33 10.52 4.24 -5.41
C ILE A 33 11.62 3.18 -5.32
N LEU A 34 12.54 3.35 -4.37
CA LEU A 34 13.43 2.30 -3.92
C LEU A 34 12.87 1.69 -2.64
N ALA A 35 12.57 0.40 -2.66
CA ALA A 35 12.02 -0.30 -1.50
C ALA A 35 12.56 -1.73 -1.37
N SER A 36 12.54 -2.27 -0.14
CA SER A 36 12.63 -3.71 0.10
C SER A 36 11.22 -4.22 0.38
N VAL A 37 10.75 -5.17 -0.43
CA VAL A 37 9.41 -5.74 -0.33
C VAL A 37 9.54 -7.20 0.12
N GLN A 38 8.80 -7.56 1.16
CA GLN A 38 8.86 -8.89 1.77
C GLN A 38 7.44 -9.39 2.07
N PRO A 39 7.16 -10.70 1.95
CA PRO A 39 5.90 -11.26 2.44
C PRO A 39 5.64 -10.90 3.92
N ALA A 40 4.38 -10.60 4.24
CA ALA A 40 3.94 -10.40 5.61
C ALA A 40 4.14 -11.68 6.45
N LYS A 41 4.45 -11.51 7.74
CA LYS A 41 4.51 -12.60 8.73
C LYS A 41 3.15 -12.78 9.38
N ALA A 42 2.94 -13.90 10.07
CA ALA A 42 1.70 -14.19 10.80
C ALA A 42 1.23 -13.01 11.68
N GLY A 43 2.12 -12.44 12.50
CA GLY A 43 1.79 -11.30 13.37
C GLY A 43 1.51 -9.97 12.64
N ASP A 44 1.81 -9.85 11.34
CA ASP A 44 1.38 -8.68 10.55
C ASP A 44 -0.11 -8.81 10.17
N TYR A 45 -0.65 -10.03 10.08
CA TYR A 45 -2.08 -10.23 9.84
C TYR A 45 -2.93 -9.85 11.05
N ASP A 46 -2.38 -9.96 12.26
CA ASP A 46 -3.04 -9.48 13.49
C ASP A 46 -3.20 -7.95 13.50
N GLN A 47 -2.38 -7.22 12.73
CA GLN A 47 -2.47 -5.77 12.57
C GLN A 47 -3.54 -5.36 11.52
N LEU A 48 -4.08 -6.32 10.76
CA LEU A 48 -5.15 -6.04 9.82
C LEU A 48 -6.46 -5.93 10.59
N GLN A 49 -7.08 -4.74 10.54
CA GLN A 49 -8.36 -4.52 11.19
C GLN A 49 -9.46 -5.38 10.54
N VAL A 50 -10.21 -6.07 11.38
CA VAL A 50 -11.42 -6.81 10.97
C VAL A 50 -12.57 -5.82 10.85
N HIS A 51 -12.89 -5.39 9.64
CA HIS A 51 -14.09 -4.58 9.38
C HIS A 51 -15.37 -5.45 9.42
N PRO A 52 -16.55 -4.89 9.75
CA PRO A 52 -17.81 -5.63 9.80
C PRO A 52 -18.21 -6.29 8.48
N GLU A 53 -17.86 -5.68 7.35
CA GLU A 53 -18.03 -6.27 6.01
C GLU A 53 -16.97 -7.35 5.66
N GLY A 54 -15.93 -7.51 6.47
CA GLY A 54 -14.93 -8.57 6.36
C GLY A 54 -14.24 -8.68 5.00
N ARG A 55 -13.11 -8.00 4.80
CA ARG A 55 -12.30 -8.16 3.59
C ARG A 55 -11.45 -9.44 3.65
N ARG A 56 -11.57 -10.32 2.66
CA ARG A 56 -10.69 -11.49 2.54
C ARG A 56 -9.32 -11.07 2.01
N VAL A 57 -8.32 -11.03 2.89
CA VAL A 57 -6.94 -10.75 2.51
C VAL A 57 -6.28 -12.02 1.99
N ARG A 58 -5.93 -12.03 0.70
CA ARG A 58 -5.27 -13.16 0.03
C ARG A 58 -3.76 -13.20 0.30
N ALA A 59 -3.15 -12.02 0.36
CA ALA A 59 -1.74 -11.84 0.66
C ALA A 59 -1.49 -10.44 1.20
N ALA A 60 -0.45 -10.32 2.02
CA ALA A 60 0.05 -9.05 2.49
C ALA A 60 1.58 -9.00 2.36
N VAL A 61 2.13 -7.80 2.25
CA VAL A 61 3.56 -7.54 2.16
C VAL A 61 3.98 -6.39 3.08
N ARG A 62 5.20 -6.49 3.60
CA ARG A 62 5.92 -5.41 4.27
C ARG A 62 6.79 -4.67 3.25
N ILE A 63 6.72 -3.35 3.26
CA ILE A 63 7.47 -2.48 2.37
C ILE A 63 8.34 -1.55 3.21
N TYR A 64 9.64 -1.62 3.01
CA TYR A 64 10.62 -0.77 3.68
C TYR A 64 11.18 0.25 2.68
N THR A 65 10.85 1.52 2.88
CA THR A 65 11.26 2.60 1.98
C THR A 65 11.51 3.90 2.75
N SER A 66 12.20 4.85 2.14
CA SER A 66 12.28 6.24 2.62
C SER A 66 11.29 7.16 1.91
N ALA A 67 10.58 6.66 0.90
CA ALA A 67 9.51 7.40 0.26
C ALA A 67 8.34 7.55 1.24
N ASP A 68 7.84 8.76 1.37
CA ASP A 68 6.54 9.01 2.00
C ASP A 68 5.44 8.63 1.01
N LEU A 69 4.55 7.74 1.45
CA LEU A 69 3.46 7.13 0.71
C LEU A 69 2.18 7.20 1.54
N VAL A 70 1.05 7.30 0.86
CA VAL A 70 -0.26 7.45 1.48
C VAL A 70 -0.87 6.08 1.75
N VAL A 71 -1.39 5.84 2.96
CA VAL A 71 -2.15 4.62 3.27
C VAL A 71 -3.65 4.83 3.05
N ALA A 72 -4.38 3.76 2.77
CA ALA A 72 -5.83 3.79 2.63
C ALA A 72 -6.48 4.43 3.88
N GLY A 73 -7.44 5.32 3.66
CA GLY A 73 -8.14 6.05 4.72
C GLY A 73 -7.35 7.20 5.37
N GLN A 74 -6.10 7.45 4.98
CA GLN A 74 -5.33 8.59 5.47
C GLN A 74 -5.85 9.92 4.92
N ASP A 75 -6.32 9.93 3.67
CA ASP A 75 -6.84 11.10 2.98
C ASP A 75 -7.89 10.71 1.91
N TRP A 76 -8.23 11.68 1.07
CA TRP A 76 -9.23 11.53 0.00
C TRP A 76 -8.74 10.78 -1.24
N THR A 77 -7.49 10.29 -1.28
CA THR A 77 -6.92 9.57 -2.43
C THR A 77 -7.11 8.05 -2.35
N ASN A 78 -7.59 7.54 -1.20
CA ASN A 78 -7.76 6.10 -0.93
C ASN A 78 -6.44 5.31 -0.94
N GLY A 79 -5.32 5.98 -0.71
CA GLY A 79 -4.01 5.38 -0.52
C GLY A 79 -3.32 4.94 -1.81
N ASP A 80 -2.00 4.82 -1.70
CA ASP A 80 -1.11 4.39 -2.77
C ASP A 80 -1.17 2.86 -2.97
N ARG A 81 -0.79 2.41 -4.18
CA ARG A 81 -0.72 0.98 -4.52
C ARG A 81 0.65 0.61 -5.06
N LEU A 82 1.32 -0.35 -4.45
CA LEU A 82 2.61 -0.87 -4.92
C LEU A 82 2.41 -1.97 -5.97
N VAL A 83 3.08 -1.87 -7.12
CA VAL A 83 3.15 -2.95 -8.11
C VAL A 83 4.30 -3.89 -7.76
N TRP A 84 3.99 -5.17 -7.46
CA TRP A 84 4.99 -6.18 -7.14
C TRP A 84 4.93 -7.36 -8.11
N GLY A 85 5.96 -7.52 -8.94
CA GLY A 85 6.01 -8.55 -9.99
C GLY A 85 6.85 -9.80 -9.69
N VAL A 86 7.57 -9.84 -8.55
CA VAL A 86 8.58 -10.87 -8.25
C VAL A 86 8.29 -11.71 -7.01
N GLY A 87 7.10 -11.52 -6.42
CA GLY A 87 6.66 -12.22 -5.22
C GLY A 87 5.97 -13.55 -5.49
N PRO A 88 5.63 -14.31 -4.42
CA PRO A 88 4.83 -15.54 -4.54
C PRO A 88 3.47 -15.27 -5.20
N LEU A 89 2.93 -14.06 -4.99
CA LEU A 89 1.72 -13.57 -5.62
C LEU A 89 2.03 -12.19 -6.22
N ALA A 90 2.22 -12.14 -7.53
CA ALA A 90 2.38 -10.89 -8.25
C ALA A 90 1.06 -10.13 -8.31
N GLY A 91 1.11 -8.80 -8.27
CA GLY A 91 -0.07 -7.95 -8.36
C GLY A 91 0.12 -6.56 -7.79
N GLU A 92 -1.00 -5.85 -7.65
CA GLU A 92 -1.04 -4.53 -7.00
C GLU A 92 -1.45 -4.68 -5.53
N TYR A 93 -0.65 -4.07 -4.67
CA TYR A 93 -0.83 -4.12 -3.23
C TYR A 93 -1.21 -2.73 -2.73
N GLN A 94 -2.41 -2.56 -2.18
CA GLN A 94 -2.85 -1.30 -1.59
C GLN A 94 -2.23 -1.14 -0.21
N LEU A 95 -1.66 0.03 0.06
CA LEU A 95 -1.09 0.35 1.36
C LEU A 95 -2.21 0.55 2.38
N VAL A 96 -2.15 -0.15 3.51
CA VAL A 96 -3.23 -0.13 4.53
C VAL A 96 -2.76 0.33 5.90
N ALA A 97 -1.45 0.28 6.18
CA ALA A 97 -0.90 0.77 7.44
C ALA A 97 0.55 1.23 7.25
N VAL A 98 0.96 2.16 8.12
CA VAL A 98 2.33 2.67 8.19
C VAL A 98 2.83 2.66 9.63
N SER A 99 4.10 2.29 9.80
CA SER A 99 4.83 2.47 11.05
C SER A 99 6.12 3.24 10.72
N PRO A 100 6.25 4.52 11.14
CA PRO A 100 7.49 5.25 10.97
C PRO A 100 8.57 4.62 11.85
N TRP A 101 9.66 4.16 11.24
CA TRP A 101 10.79 3.55 11.96
C TRP A 101 11.96 4.53 11.99
N GLN A 102 12.02 5.30 13.07
CA GLN A 102 13.00 6.36 13.28
C GLN A 102 14.07 5.93 14.30
N SER A 103 14.73 4.79 14.08
CA SER A 103 15.70 4.23 15.03
C SER A 103 17.08 4.92 15.04
N GLY A 104 17.20 6.15 14.52
CA GLY A 104 18.44 6.93 14.50
C GLY A 104 19.59 6.41 13.61
N VAL A 105 19.47 5.20 13.03
CA VAL A 105 20.51 4.60 12.16
C VAL A 105 20.18 4.80 10.68
N ILE A 106 19.01 4.33 10.22
CA ILE A 106 18.51 4.58 8.87
C ILE A 106 17.01 4.92 9.01
N PRO A 107 16.60 6.19 8.81
CA PRO A 107 15.20 6.57 8.84
C PRO A 107 14.47 5.89 7.68
N HIS A 108 13.41 5.16 8.00
CA HIS A 108 12.57 4.52 6.98
C HIS A 108 11.15 4.34 7.48
N PHE A 109 10.23 4.22 6.53
CA PHE A 109 8.86 3.82 6.77
C PHE A 109 8.74 2.32 6.57
N ARG A 110 8.03 1.65 7.48
CA ARG A 110 7.54 0.29 7.31
C ARG A 110 6.06 0.36 6.97
N TYR A 111 5.71 0.08 5.73
CA TYR A 111 4.31 -0.05 5.31
C TYR A 111 3.87 -1.52 5.33
N LEU A 112 2.58 -1.72 5.57
CA LEU A 112 1.86 -2.96 5.32
C LEU A 112 0.92 -2.71 4.14
N ALA A 113 0.93 -3.61 3.16
CA ALA A 113 0.06 -3.52 2.00
C ALA A 113 -0.59 -4.88 1.70
N VAL A 114 -1.83 -4.87 1.21
CA VAL A 114 -2.62 -6.07 0.92
C VAL A 114 -2.88 -6.20 -0.58
N LEU A 115 -2.84 -7.43 -1.08
CA LEU A 115 -3.09 -7.72 -2.49
C LEU A 115 -4.54 -7.34 -2.84
N LEU A 116 -4.70 -6.52 -3.87
CA LEU A 116 -6.01 -6.17 -4.43
C LEU A 116 -6.60 -7.37 -5.18
N ALA A 117 -7.90 -7.56 -5.01
CA ALA A 117 -8.66 -8.48 -5.83
C ALA A 117 -8.88 -7.88 -7.23
N ALA A 118 -9.22 -8.72 -8.21
CA ALA A 118 -9.30 -8.32 -9.61
C ALA A 118 -10.37 -7.25 -9.87
N ASP A 119 -11.43 -7.24 -9.08
CA ASP A 119 -12.52 -6.26 -9.07
C ASP A 119 -12.13 -4.90 -8.47
N GLU A 120 -11.02 -4.83 -7.72
CA GLU A 120 -10.52 -3.60 -7.07
C GLU A 120 -9.44 -2.87 -7.90
N LEU A 121 -9.06 -3.43 -9.05
CA LEU A 121 -8.06 -2.88 -9.97
C LEU A 121 -8.59 -1.77 -10.89
N GLN A 122 -9.90 -1.46 -10.84
CA GLN A 122 -10.55 -0.42 -11.65
C GLN A 122 -10.13 0.99 -11.24
#